data_AF-A0A3A5ZDP9-F1
#
_entry.id   AF-A0A3A5ZDP9-F1
#
_cell.length_a   1.000
_cell.length_b   1.000
_cell.length_c   1.000
_cell.angle_alpha   90.00
_cell.angle_beta   90.00
_cell.angle_gamma   90.00
#
_symmetry.space_group_name_H-M   'P 1'
#
loop_
_entity.id
_entity.type
_entity.pdbx_description
1 polymer ?
#
loop_
_entity_poly.entity_id
_entity_poly.type
_entity_poly.pdbx_seq_one_letter_code
_entity_poly.pdbx_strand_id
1 'polypeptide(L)'
;MNLYTPVEVVSSMPLLSQENNLLLMGSCFASEMGQRLADAKFRCDVNPYGVLYNPFSISAALREIIAGRCYNENDIFLFHELWHSAMHHGSFSSVSAEETLAGINGRLKSAHERLDRLDCLLLTFGSAWVYENKKTGTVVANCHKQPESCFTRRMLSVCEIVSDYTSLLSGLLARIPRLKVLFTVSPIRHVRDGMHANQLSKATLLLAVNQLQATFPEHVFYFPAYELLLDELRDYRFYAEDMVHPSETAIRYVWERFTRSCISADALRIMEESENIRKMLSHKPFYPASEEYKRFLGQIVLKIDQLNGKYPYLDFQKEREICRIRLKA
;
A
#
# COMPACT_ATOMS: atom_id res chain seq x y z
N MET A 1 -27.91 15.73 -22.69
CA MET A 1 -27.93 14.93 -21.45
C MET A 1 -26.51 14.47 -21.17
N ASN A 2 -25.92 14.86 -20.03
CA ASN A 2 -24.64 14.33 -19.61
C ASN A 2 -24.89 13.00 -18.87
N LEU A 3 -24.41 11.88 -19.43
CA LEU A 3 -24.57 10.53 -18.86
C LEU A 3 -23.39 10.12 -17.98
N TYR A 4 -22.48 11.05 -17.72
CA TYR A 4 -21.33 10.84 -16.85
C TYR A 4 -21.61 11.39 -15.45
N THR A 5 -21.37 10.57 -14.43
CA THR A 5 -21.54 10.92 -13.02
C THR A 5 -20.17 10.83 -12.34
N PRO A 6 -19.41 11.95 -12.31
CA PRO A 6 -18.07 11.94 -11.74
C PRO A 6 -18.13 11.67 -10.24
N VAL A 7 -17.22 10.84 -9.73
CA VAL A 7 -17.02 10.70 -8.30
C VAL A 7 -16.24 11.91 -7.82
N GLU A 8 -16.82 12.64 -6.86
CA GLU A 8 -16.16 13.78 -6.23
C GLU A 8 -15.04 13.30 -5.32
N VAL A 9 -13.84 13.82 -5.55
CA VAL A 9 -12.73 13.72 -4.60
C VAL A 9 -12.66 15.05 -3.88
N VAL A 10 -12.73 15.02 -2.55
CA VAL A 10 -12.74 16.23 -1.71
C VAL A 10 -11.53 17.09 -2.05
N SER A 11 -11.70 18.41 -2.19
CA SER A 11 -10.62 19.31 -2.64
C SER A 11 -9.52 19.54 -1.59
N SER A 12 -9.76 19.20 -0.33
CA SER A 12 -8.83 19.43 0.79
C SER A 12 -7.93 18.23 1.11
N MET A 13 -7.58 17.42 0.10
CA MET A 13 -6.70 16.27 0.28
C MET A 13 -5.27 16.71 0.63
N PRO A 14 -4.51 15.91 1.41
CA PRO A 14 -3.11 16.18 1.64
C PRO A 14 -2.34 16.14 0.32
N LEU A 15 -1.56 17.19 0.04
CA LEU A 15 -0.69 17.25 -1.12
C LEU A 15 0.68 16.65 -0.79
N LEU A 16 0.92 15.47 -1.34
CA LEU A 16 2.16 14.71 -1.15
C LEU A 16 3.23 15.17 -2.14
N SER A 17 4.49 15.04 -1.71
CA SER A 17 5.70 15.19 -2.52
C SER A 17 6.68 14.06 -2.23
N GLN A 18 7.71 13.92 -3.07
CA GLN A 18 8.76 12.91 -2.92
C GLN A 18 9.62 13.11 -1.66
N GLU A 19 9.51 14.26 -0.97
CA GLU A 19 10.16 14.48 0.32
C GLU A 19 9.42 13.78 1.47
N ASN A 20 8.10 13.63 1.34
CA ASN A 20 7.28 13.02 2.38
C ASN A 20 7.62 11.55 2.57
N ASN A 21 7.68 11.13 3.83
CA ASN A 21 7.83 9.74 4.21
C ASN A 21 6.44 9.11 4.30
N LEU A 22 6.22 8.07 3.49
CA LEU A 22 4.94 7.39 3.35
C LEU A 22 5.02 5.97 3.89
N LEU A 23 3.99 5.56 4.63
CA LEU A 23 3.76 4.17 5.02
C LEU A 23 2.43 3.75 4.41
N LEU A 24 2.44 2.69 3.62
CA LEU A 24 1.25 2.12 2.98
C LEU A 24 0.96 0.76 3.58
N MET A 25 -0.26 0.56 4.08
CA MET A 25 -0.70 -0.73 4.64
C MET A 25 -2.10 -1.10 4.16
N GLY A 26 -2.29 -2.36 3.77
CA GLY A 26 -3.62 -2.84 3.42
C GLY A 26 -3.64 -3.96 2.38
N SER A 27 -4.74 -4.02 1.63
CA SER A 27 -5.00 -5.03 0.60
C SER A 27 -3.96 -5.02 -0.53
N CYS A 28 -4.04 -5.97 -1.49
CA CYS A 28 -3.18 -5.98 -2.68
C CYS A 28 -3.20 -4.64 -3.45
N PHE A 29 -4.32 -3.91 -3.41
CA PHE A 29 -4.42 -2.58 -4.01
C PHE A 29 -3.47 -1.55 -3.36
N ALA A 30 -3.17 -1.69 -2.05
CA ALA A 30 -2.15 -0.88 -1.40
C ALA A 30 -0.75 -1.15 -1.97
N SER A 31 -0.43 -2.41 -2.25
CA SER A 31 0.85 -2.78 -2.87
C SER A 31 0.98 -2.20 -4.27
N GLU A 32 -0.10 -2.26 -5.06
CA GLU A 32 -0.13 -1.71 -6.43
C GLU A 32 0.08 -0.19 -6.43
N MET A 33 -0.68 0.55 -5.61
CA MET A 33 -0.51 2.00 -5.47
C MET A 33 0.85 2.38 -4.88
N GLY A 34 1.34 1.61 -3.91
CA GLY A 34 2.65 1.79 -3.29
C GLY A 34 3.79 1.58 -4.28
N GLN A 35 3.69 0.57 -5.15
CA GLN A 35 4.67 0.35 -6.20
C GLN A 35 4.70 1.54 -7.17
N ARG A 36 3.55 2.07 -7.58
CA ARG A 36 3.47 3.25 -8.46
C ARG A 36 4.07 4.50 -7.83
N LEU A 37 3.86 4.71 -6.53
CA LEU A 37 4.50 5.80 -5.78
C LEU A 37 6.02 5.61 -5.70
N ALA A 38 6.50 4.42 -5.36
CA ALA A 38 7.94 4.12 -5.28
C ALA A 38 8.62 4.31 -6.64
N ASP A 39 7.98 3.82 -7.70
CA ASP A 39 8.35 4.03 -9.09
C ASP A 39 8.45 5.53 -9.42
N ALA A 40 7.50 6.33 -8.95
CA ALA A 40 7.46 7.79 -9.09
C ALA A 40 8.35 8.54 -8.06
N LYS A 41 9.28 7.81 -7.43
CA LYS A 41 10.34 8.30 -6.54
C LYS A 41 9.88 8.84 -5.19
N PHE A 42 8.69 8.45 -4.73
CA PHE A 42 8.26 8.70 -3.36
C PHE A 42 8.94 7.76 -2.37
N ARG A 43 9.20 8.25 -1.17
CA ARG A 43 9.77 7.48 -0.06
C ARG A 43 8.69 6.64 0.61
N CYS A 44 8.49 5.43 0.09
CA CYS A 44 7.44 4.53 0.55
C CYS A 44 8.01 3.34 1.34
N ASP A 45 7.43 3.05 2.50
CA ASP A 45 7.45 1.72 3.08
C ASP A 45 6.09 1.05 2.82
N VAL A 46 6.08 -0.05 2.08
CA VAL A 46 4.84 -0.69 1.59
C VAL A 46 4.68 -2.04 2.27
N ASN A 47 3.55 -2.21 2.95
CA ASN A 47 3.10 -3.45 3.56
C ASN A 47 4.21 -4.18 4.34
N PRO A 48 4.71 -3.62 5.46
CA PRO A 48 5.78 -4.23 6.25
C PRO A 48 5.42 -5.61 6.84
N TYR A 49 4.13 -5.95 6.90
CA TYR A 49 3.60 -7.27 7.31
C TYR A 49 3.14 -8.12 6.10
N GLY A 50 3.33 -7.60 4.88
CA GLY A 50 2.65 -8.06 3.68
C GLY A 50 1.20 -7.60 3.63
N VAL A 51 0.40 -8.22 2.75
CA VAL A 51 -0.98 -7.81 2.50
C VAL A 51 -1.88 -8.10 3.69
N LEU A 52 -2.57 -7.06 4.20
CA LEU A 52 -3.52 -7.13 5.30
C LEU A 52 -4.87 -6.59 4.84
N TYR A 53 -5.95 -7.38 4.95
CA TYR A 53 -7.23 -6.98 4.38
C TYR A 53 -8.15 -6.23 5.33
N ASN A 54 -8.13 -6.58 6.61
CA ASN A 54 -9.14 -6.11 7.56
C ASN A 54 -8.57 -5.04 8.52
N PRO A 55 -9.43 -4.14 9.04
CA PRO A 55 -9.01 -3.08 9.95
C PRO A 55 -8.27 -3.57 11.19
N PHE A 56 -8.75 -4.64 11.85
CA PHE A 56 -8.14 -5.12 13.10
C PHE A 56 -6.72 -5.64 12.91
N SER A 57 -6.45 -6.38 11.83
CA SER A 57 -5.10 -6.84 11.50
C SER A 57 -4.15 -5.69 11.17
N ILE A 58 -4.62 -4.66 10.46
CA ILE A 58 -3.83 -3.47 10.13
C ILE A 58 -3.52 -2.68 11.41
N SER A 59 -4.52 -2.49 12.27
CA SER A 59 -4.36 -1.82 13.55
C SER A 59 -3.40 -2.56 14.48
N ALA A 60 -3.51 -3.88 14.61
CA ALA A 60 -2.56 -4.70 15.37
C ALA A 60 -1.13 -4.56 14.85
N ALA A 61 -0.91 -4.65 13.52
CA ALA A 61 0.41 -4.45 12.93
C ALA A 61 0.98 -3.05 13.19
N LEU A 62 0.15 -2.00 13.09
CA LEU A 62 0.57 -0.64 13.44
C LEU A 62 0.97 -0.51 14.90
N ARG A 63 0.20 -1.09 15.82
CA ARG A 63 0.51 -1.08 17.26
C ARG A 63 1.83 -1.79 17.56
N GLU A 64 2.10 -2.90 16.89
CA GLU A 64 3.37 -3.62 17.02
C GLU A 64 4.56 -2.84 16.45
N ILE A 65 4.38 -2.16 15.31
CA ILE A 65 5.37 -1.22 14.77
C ILE A 65 5.61 -0.09 15.75
N ILE A 66 4.57 0.51 16.34
CA ILE A 66 4.70 1.59 17.33
C ILE A 66 5.48 1.13 18.56
N ALA A 67 5.19 -0.08 19.04
CA ALA A 67 5.83 -0.67 20.21
C ALA A 67 7.25 -1.19 19.96
N GLY A 68 7.65 -1.35 18.69
CA GLY A 68 8.93 -1.96 18.34
C GLY A 68 9.00 -3.43 18.76
N ARG A 69 7.89 -4.18 18.59
CA ARG A 69 7.79 -5.59 18.99
C ARG A 69 8.93 -6.42 18.38
N CYS A 70 9.43 -7.40 19.13
CA CYS A 70 10.37 -8.41 18.63
C CYS A 70 9.71 -9.78 18.72
N TYR A 71 9.61 -10.46 17.57
CA TYR A 71 9.09 -11.82 17.46
C TYR A 71 10.14 -12.85 17.86
N ASN A 72 9.71 -13.90 18.54
CA ASN A 72 10.50 -15.08 18.88
C ASN A 72 9.81 -16.38 18.42
N GLU A 73 10.41 -17.53 18.69
CA GLU A 73 9.90 -18.83 18.26
C GLU A 73 8.47 -19.13 18.73
N ASN A 74 8.02 -18.57 19.86
CA ASN A 74 6.65 -18.75 20.34
C ASN A 74 5.61 -17.95 19.54
N ASP A 75 6.05 -16.98 18.73
CA ASP A 75 5.19 -16.15 17.89
C ASP A 75 4.99 -16.70 16.47
N ILE A 76 5.67 -17.82 16.15
CA ILE A 76 5.58 -18.52 14.87
C ILE A 76 5.13 -19.97 15.06
N PHE A 77 4.65 -20.58 13.98
CA PHE A 77 4.21 -21.97 14.00
C PHE A 77 4.58 -22.68 12.70
N LEU A 78 4.88 -23.97 12.80
CA LEU A 78 5.16 -24.83 11.64
C LEU A 78 3.86 -25.37 11.05
N PHE A 79 3.66 -25.19 9.74
CA PHE A 79 2.58 -25.80 9.00
C PHE A 79 3.03 -26.07 7.56
N HIS A 80 2.77 -27.28 7.04
CA HIS A 80 3.19 -27.67 5.68
C HIS A 80 4.67 -27.34 5.39
N GLU A 81 5.57 -27.75 6.28
CA GLU A 81 7.04 -27.57 6.16
C GLU A 81 7.55 -26.13 6.21
N LEU A 82 6.68 -25.14 6.43
CA LEU A 82 7.04 -23.73 6.53
C LEU A 82 6.72 -23.17 7.91
N TRP A 83 7.58 -22.29 8.39
CA TRP A 83 7.36 -21.48 9.57
C TRP A 83 6.58 -20.23 9.21
N HIS A 84 5.50 -19.98 9.94
CA HIS A 84 4.54 -18.93 9.67
C HIS A 84 4.30 -18.06 10.89
N SER A 85 3.94 -16.79 10.65
CA SER A 85 3.32 -15.95 11.68
C SER A 85 1.88 -15.67 11.28
N ALA A 86 0.94 -15.81 12.23
CA ALA A 86 -0.48 -15.55 12.01
C ALA A 86 -0.78 -14.09 11.61
N MET A 87 0.15 -13.18 11.89
CA MET A 87 0.04 -11.75 11.55
C MET A 87 0.68 -11.36 10.21
N HIS A 88 1.51 -12.23 9.62
CA HIS A 88 2.28 -11.91 8.43
C HIS A 88 1.79 -12.67 7.20
N HIS A 89 1.94 -12.03 6.03
CA HIS A 89 1.69 -12.67 4.74
C HIS A 89 2.63 -13.87 4.52
N GLY A 90 2.21 -14.85 3.71
CA GLY A 90 2.99 -16.05 3.43
C GLY A 90 4.36 -15.80 2.78
N SER A 91 4.59 -14.60 2.24
CA SER A 91 5.91 -14.17 1.73
C SER A 91 6.97 -14.02 2.81
N PHE A 92 6.59 -14.01 4.08
CA PHE A 92 7.53 -14.00 5.22
C PHE A 92 7.88 -15.41 5.70
N SER A 93 7.24 -16.44 5.15
CA SER A 93 7.39 -17.82 5.61
C SER A 93 8.58 -18.49 4.94
N SER A 94 9.39 -19.21 5.73
CA SER A 94 10.52 -20.00 5.25
C SER A 94 10.49 -21.40 5.89
N VAL A 95 11.26 -22.33 5.32
CA VAL A 95 11.54 -23.65 5.92
C VAL A 95 12.36 -23.53 7.21
N SER A 96 13.03 -22.39 7.44
CA SER A 96 13.77 -22.09 8.68
C SER A 96 13.00 -21.12 9.58
N ALA A 97 12.95 -21.43 10.87
CA ALA A 97 12.40 -20.57 11.90
C ALA A 97 13.23 -19.29 12.03
N GLU A 98 14.56 -19.43 12.00
CA GLU A 98 15.52 -18.33 12.10
C GLU A 98 15.37 -17.35 10.95
N GLU A 99 15.26 -17.84 9.71
CA GLU A 99 15.04 -17.00 8.53
C GLU A 99 13.69 -16.27 8.59
N THR A 100 12.64 -16.97 9.01
CA THR A 100 11.29 -16.40 9.18
C THR A 100 11.32 -15.26 10.20
N LEU A 101 11.93 -15.49 11.37
CA LEU A 101 12.07 -14.48 12.43
C LEU A 101 12.96 -13.32 11.99
N ALA A 102 14.06 -13.58 11.29
CA ALA A 102 14.94 -12.54 10.78
C ALA A 102 14.21 -11.64 9.76
N GLY A 103 13.41 -12.22 8.86
CA GLY A 103 12.60 -11.48 7.90
C GLY A 103 11.55 -10.60 8.57
N ILE A 104 10.80 -11.16 9.53
CA ILE A 104 9.78 -10.44 10.30
C ILE A 104 10.43 -9.29 11.11
N ASN A 105 11.39 -9.62 11.96
CA ASN A 105 12.00 -8.65 12.86
C ASN A 105 12.78 -7.58 12.10
N GLY A 106 13.44 -7.93 10.99
CA GLY A 106 14.12 -6.97 10.12
C GLY A 106 13.15 -5.96 9.51
N ARG A 107 12.00 -6.41 9.00
CA ARG A 107 11.00 -5.49 8.42
C ARG A 107 10.31 -4.64 9.48
N LEU A 108 9.96 -5.22 10.62
CA LEU A 108 9.36 -4.49 11.74
C LEU A 108 10.31 -3.42 12.28
N LYS A 109 11.57 -3.77 12.53
CA LYS A 109 12.60 -2.83 12.99
C LYS A 109 12.75 -1.65 12.02
N SER A 110 12.86 -1.93 10.72
CA SER A 110 12.96 -0.90 9.68
C SER A 110 11.74 0.05 9.66
N ALA A 111 10.53 -0.50 9.82
CA ALA A 111 9.31 0.30 9.89
C ALA A 111 9.26 1.16 11.18
N HIS A 112 9.64 0.58 12.32
CA HIS A 112 9.68 1.26 13.62
C HIS A 112 10.66 2.46 13.59
N GLU A 113 11.86 2.27 13.05
CA GLU A 113 12.90 3.31 12.96
C GLU A 113 12.48 4.51 12.12
N ARG A 114 11.51 4.35 11.21
CA ARG A 114 11.00 5.41 10.33
C ARG A 114 9.75 6.08 10.86
N LEU A 115 9.13 5.54 11.92
CA LEU A 115 7.82 5.95 12.41
C LEU A 115 7.74 7.44 12.72
N ASP A 116 8.68 7.98 13.49
CA ASP A 116 8.64 9.40 13.92
C ASP A 116 8.82 10.39 12.76
N ARG A 117 9.33 9.91 11.63
CA ARG A 117 9.52 10.69 10.40
C ARG A 117 8.32 10.62 9.47
N LEU A 118 7.33 9.79 9.77
CA LEU A 118 6.16 9.58 8.92
C LEU A 118 5.38 10.89 8.74
N ASP A 119 5.07 11.21 7.49
CA ASP A 119 4.28 12.39 7.13
C ASP A 119 2.86 11.99 6.71
N CYS A 120 2.73 10.84 6.02
CA CYS A 120 1.43 10.31 5.63
C CYS A 120 1.35 8.78 5.78
N LEU A 121 0.28 8.32 6.43
CA LEU A 121 -0.10 6.92 6.54
C LEU A 121 -1.26 6.64 5.57
N LEU A 122 -1.05 5.79 4.57
CA LEU A 122 -2.08 5.40 3.61
C LEU A 122 -2.62 4.01 3.96
N LEU A 123 -3.91 3.92 4.26
CA LEU A 123 -4.55 2.70 4.72
C LEU A 123 -5.62 2.24 3.73
N THR A 124 -5.43 1.04 3.17
CA THR A 124 -6.37 0.46 2.21
C THR A 124 -7.13 -0.71 2.82
N PHE A 125 -8.37 -0.48 3.24
CA PHE A 125 -9.22 -1.54 3.76
C PHE A 125 -9.78 -2.43 2.65
N GLY A 126 -9.54 -3.74 2.76
CA GLY A 126 -10.04 -4.75 1.84
C GLY A 126 -11.41 -5.28 2.23
N SER A 127 -11.56 -5.71 3.49
CA SER A 127 -12.75 -6.40 3.98
C SER A 127 -12.99 -6.16 5.47
N ALA A 128 -14.25 -6.01 5.88
CA ALA A 128 -14.64 -5.99 7.29
C ALA A 128 -14.69 -7.41 7.91
N TRP A 129 -14.45 -8.47 7.14
CA TRP A 129 -14.40 -9.84 7.67
C TRP A 129 -13.06 -10.15 8.33
N VAL A 130 -13.12 -10.74 9.52
CA VAL A 130 -11.98 -11.26 10.26
C VAL A 130 -12.08 -12.77 10.45
N TYR A 131 -10.93 -13.40 10.66
CA TYR A 131 -10.82 -14.77 11.12
C TYR A 131 -10.21 -14.75 12.52
N GLU A 132 -10.86 -15.38 13.47
CA GLU A 132 -10.40 -15.53 14.84
C GLU A 132 -9.97 -16.98 15.07
N ASN A 133 -8.77 -17.18 15.58
CA ASN A 133 -8.31 -18.51 15.94
C ASN A 133 -9.11 -19.01 17.14
N LYS A 134 -9.79 -20.15 17.01
CA LYS A 134 -10.67 -20.67 18.06
C LYS A 134 -9.96 -21.05 19.36
N LYS A 135 -8.66 -21.37 19.29
CA LYS A 135 -7.87 -21.75 20.47
C LYS A 135 -7.44 -20.54 21.29
N THR A 136 -7.04 -19.46 20.61
CA THR A 136 -6.49 -18.26 21.27
C THR A 136 -7.49 -17.13 21.41
N GLY A 137 -8.59 -17.16 20.65
CA GLY A 137 -9.56 -16.05 20.56
C GLY A 137 -9.03 -14.82 19.83
N THR A 138 -7.83 -14.90 19.22
CA THR A 138 -7.18 -13.75 18.58
C THR A 138 -7.50 -13.68 17.10
N VAL A 139 -7.70 -12.47 16.58
CA VAL A 139 -7.77 -12.22 15.13
C VAL A 139 -6.44 -12.58 14.48
N VAL A 140 -6.49 -13.29 13.36
CA VAL A 140 -5.32 -13.60 12.52
C VAL A 140 -5.40 -12.80 11.22
N ALA A 141 -4.24 -12.32 10.76
CA ALA A 141 -4.14 -11.66 9.46
C ALA A 141 -4.12 -12.66 8.31
N ASN A 142 -3.54 -13.84 8.52
CA ASN A 142 -3.42 -14.89 7.53
C ASN A 142 -3.65 -16.26 8.17
N CYS A 143 -4.51 -17.06 7.55
CA CYS A 143 -4.82 -18.43 8.01
C CYS A 143 -3.80 -19.47 7.50
N HIS A 144 -2.86 -19.09 6.62
CA HIS A 144 -1.80 -19.95 6.05
C HIS A 144 -2.31 -21.30 5.53
N LYS A 145 -3.50 -21.27 4.90
CA LYS A 145 -4.21 -22.46 4.36
C LYS A 145 -4.53 -23.53 5.41
N GLN A 146 -4.46 -23.21 6.70
CA GLN A 146 -4.92 -24.10 7.76
C GLN A 146 -6.44 -24.36 7.61
N PRO A 147 -6.95 -25.50 8.12
CA PRO A 147 -8.36 -25.86 8.01
C PRO A 147 -9.30 -24.77 8.54
N GLU A 148 -10.39 -24.51 7.83
CA GLU A 148 -11.40 -23.50 8.23
C GLU A 148 -12.01 -23.81 9.61
N SER A 149 -12.04 -25.09 10.00
CA SER A 149 -12.51 -25.51 11.34
C SER A 149 -11.71 -24.90 12.49
N CYS A 150 -10.46 -24.48 12.26
CA CYS A 150 -9.61 -23.80 13.25
C CYS A 150 -10.03 -22.36 13.54
N PHE A 151 -10.87 -21.77 12.70
CA PHE A 151 -11.20 -20.35 12.76
C PHE A 151 -12.70 -20.11 12.92
N THR A 152 -13.04 -19.06 13.65
CA THR A 152 -14.36 -18.45 13.63
C THR A 152 -14.28 -17.23 12.74
N ARG A 153 -15.15 -17.18 11.73
CA ARG A 153 -15.21 -16.04 10.83
C ARG A 153 -16.38 -15.15 11.21
N ARG A 154 -16.14 -13.84 11.33
CA ARG A 154 -17.18 -12.85 11.61
C ARG A 154 -16.90 -11.52 10.93
N MET A 155 -17.95 -10.72 10.71
CA MET A 155 -17.82 -9.35 10.22
C MET A 155 -17.66 -8.42 11.40
N LEU A 156 -16.68 -7.52 11.34
CA LEU A 156 -16.55 -6.42 12.28
C LEU A 156 -17.73 -5.46 12.13
N SER A 157 -18.19 -4.90 13.24
CA SER A 157 -19.13 -3.78 13.24
C SER A 157 -18.41 -2.45 12.99
N VAL A 158 -19.17 -1.44 12.57
CA VAL A 158 -18.68 -0.05 12.45
C VAL A 158 -18.11 0.44 13.78
N CYS A 159 -18.81 0.18 14.88
CA CYS A 159 -18.41 0.62 16.23
C CYS A 159 -17.08 0.00 16.67
N GLU A 160 -16.86 -1.28 16.40
CA GLU A 160 -15.60 -1.97 16.69
C GLU A 160 -14.42 -1.30 15.96
N ILE A 161 -14.57 -1.04 14.66
CA ILE A 161 -13.54 -0.40 13.84
C ILE A 161 -13.26 1.02 14.35
N VAL A 162 -14.31 1.81 14.53
CA VAL A 162 -14.18 3.22 14.95
C VAL A 162 -13.56 3.33 16.34
N SER A 163 -13.97 2.49 17.29
CA SER A 163 -13.41 2.49 18.65
C SER A 163 -11.91 2.16 18.64
N ASP A 164 -11.52 1.10 17.95
CA ASP A 164 -10.13 0.70 17.88
C ASP A 164 -9.26 1.76 17.18
N TYR A 165 -9.71 2.26 16.02
CA TYR A 165 -8.96 3.27 15.28
C TYR A 165 -8.93 4.63 15.97
N THR A 166 -9.97 5.02 16.70
CA THR A 166 -9.93 6.27 17.49
C THR A 166 -8.82 6.19 18.54
N SER A 167 -8.69 5.06 19.24
CA SER A 167 -7.59 4.82 20.18
C SER A 167 -6.22 4.84 19.50
N LEU A 168 -6.07 4.11 18.38
CA LEU A 168 -4.82 4.03 17.63
C LEU A 168 -4.38 5.40 17.11
N LEU A 169 -5.29 6.12 16.45
CA LEU A 169 -5.00 7.41 15.83
C LEU A 169 -4.73 8.48 16.88
N SER A 170 -5.45 8.49 18.01
CA SER A 170 -5.16 9.42 19.11
C SER A 170 -3.72 9.25 19.62
N GLY A 171 -3.26 8.01 19.79
CA GLY A 171 -1.88 7.73 20.19
C GLY A 171 -0.85 8.13 19.13
N LEU A 172 -1.11 7.82 17.86
CA LEU A 172 -0.24 8.20 16.75
C LEU A 172 -0.14 9.72 16.58
N LEU A 173 -1.25 10.44 16.66
CA LEU A 173 -1.29 11.90 16.49
C LEU A 173 -0.69 12.63 17.69
N ALA A 174 -0.82 12.09 18.91
CA ALA A 174 -0.10 12.61 20.08
C ALA A 174 1.42 12.50 19.91
N ARG A 175 1.90 11.42 19.26
CA ARG A 175 3.33 11.20 18.99
C ARG A 175 3.82 11.96 17.76
N ILE A 176 3.02 12.06 16.71
CA ILE A 176 3.35 12.66 15.41
C ILE A 176 2.23 13.65 15.02
N PRO A 177 2.21 14.87 15.60
CA PRO A 177 1.10 15.81 15.39
C PRO A 177 0.92 16.27 13.93
N ARG A 178 1.94 16.13 13.08
CA ARG A 178 1.85 16.49 11.65
C ARG A 178 1.26 15.39 10.77
N LEU A 179 1.12 14.16 11.29
CA LEU A 179 0.74 12.99 10.52
C LEU A 179 -0.61 13.20 9.85
N LYS A 180 -0.66 12.92 8.55
CA LYS A 180 -1.90 12.76 7.80
C LYS A 180 -2.19 11.28 7.62
N VAL A 181 -3.46 10.91 7.63
CA VAL A 181 -3.93 9.53 7.46
C VAL A 181 -4.92 9.53 6.32
N LEU A 182 -4.57 8.83 5.24
CA LEU A 182 -5.40 8.73 4.06
C LEU A 182 -5.97 7.32 3.96
N PHE A 183 -7.26 7.18 4.22
CA PHE A 183 -7.98 5.94 4.00
C PHE A 183 -8.43 5.81 2.56
N THR A 184 -8.52 4.57 2.09
CA THR A 184 -9.27 4.18 0.90
C THR A 184 -9.88 2.81 1.13
N VAL A 185 -11.04 2.55 0.53
CA VAL A 185 -11.60 1.20 0.45
C VAL A 185 -11.12 0.57 -0.85
N SER A 186 -10.63 -0.67 -0.77
CA SER A 186 -10.10 -1.39 -1.92
C SER A 186 -11.20 -1.63 -2.95
N PRO A 187 -10.97 -1.35 -4.24
CA PRO A 187 -11.90 -1.67 -5.32
C PRO A 187 -12.02 -3.19 -5.60
N ILE A 188 -11.10 -4.01 -5.07
CA ILE A 188 -11.12 -5.46 -5.25
C ILE A 188 -12.35 -6.08 -4.56
N ARG A 189 -13.05 -6.97 -5.28
CA ARG A 189 -14.27 -7.62 -4.80
C ARG A 189 -14.00 -8.93 -4.03
N HIS A 190 -14.63 -9.11 -2.89
CA HIS A 190 -14.54 -10.36 -2.13
C HIS A 190 -15.76 -11.24 -2.39
N VAL A 191 -15.64 -12.14 -3.39
CA VAL A 191 -16.78 -12.88 -3.94
C VAL A 191 -17.12 -14.17 -3.20
N ARG A 192 -16.26 -14.63 -2.28
CA ARG A 192 -16.37 -15.91 -1.58
C ARG A 192 -17.75 -16.13 -0.93
N ASP A 193 -18.35 -15.06 -0.40
CA ASP A 193 -19.65 -15.11 0.30
C ASP A 193 -20.77 -14.43 -0.49
N GLY A 194 -20.53 -14.26 -1.79
CA GLY A 194 -21.45 -13.57 -2.69
C GLY A 194 -21.35 -12.04 -2.61
N MET A 195 -21.95 -11.43 -3.61
CA MET A 195 -21.83 -9.99 -3.84
C MET A 195 -22.54 -9.16 -2.77
N HIS A 196 -23.62 -9.68 -2.19
CA HIS A 196 -24.32 -9.00 -1.11
C HIS A 196 -23.43 -8.86 0.13
N ALA A 197 -22.77 -9.94 0.56
CA ALA A 197 -21.85 -9.90 1.69
C ALA A 197 -20.63 -9.00 1.43
N ASN A 198 -20.16 -8.93 0.17
CA ASN A 198 -19.16 -7.95 -0.23
C ASN A 198 -19.67 -6.51 -0.05
N GLN A 199 -20.88 -6.20 -0.52
CA GLN A 199 -21.43 -4.84 -0.38
C GLN A 199 -21.61 -4.46 1.09
N LEU A 200 -22.12 -5.36 1.93
CA LEU A 200 -22.21 -5.13 3.38
C LEU A 200 -20.83 -4.87 4.00
N SER A 201 -19.84 -5.67 3.65
CA SER A 201 -18.45 -5.49 4.10
C SER A 201 -17.88 -4.13 3.70
N LYS A 202 -18.03 -3.72 2.43
CA LYS A 202 -17.56 -2.42 1.93
C LYS A 202 -18.31 -1.27 2.58
N ALA A 203 -19.63 -1.37 2.73
CA ALA A 203 -20.45 -0.37 3.40
C ALA A 203 -20.03 -0.16 4.85
N THR A 204 -19.75 -1.23 5.60
CA THR A 204 -19.22 -1.14 6.97
C THR A 204 -17.89 -0.37 7.00
N LEU A 205 -16.97 -0.65 6.08
CA LEU A 205 -15.69 0.05 6.00
C LEU A 205 -15.87 1.54 5.68
N LEU A 206 -16.73 1.86 4.70
CA LEU A 206 -17.04 3.25 4.31
C LEU A 206 -17.65 4.03 5.49
N LEU A 207 -18.63 3.44 6.18
CA LEU A 207 -19.25 4.06 7.36
C LEU A 207 -18.24 4.30 8.48
N ALA A 208 -17.34 3.34 8.74
CA ALA A 208 -16.30 3.50 9.75
C ALA A 208 -15.30 4.62 9.39
N VAL A 209 -14.83 4.65 8.14
CA VAL A 209 -13.92 5.71 7.66
C VAL A 209 -14.59 7.08 7.73
N ASN A 210 -15.86 7.19 7.33
CA ASN A 210 -16.62 8.43 7.42
C ASN A 210 -16.71 8.96 8.87
N GLN A 211 -16.96 8.08 9.85
CA GLN A 211 -16.96 8.46 11.26
C GLN A 211 -15.56 8.88 11.74
N LEU A 212 -14.50 8.17 11.36
CA LEU A 212 -13.13 8.53 11.71
C LEU A 212 -12.71 9.89 11.11
N GLN A 213 -13.14 10.19 9.89
CA GLN A 213 -12.93 11.49 9.25
C GLN A 213 -13.62 12.61 10.04
N ALA A 214 -14.85 12.39 10.51
CA ALA A 214 -15.56 13.36 11.35
C ALA A 214 -14.89 13.56 12.72
N THR A 215 -14.30 12.50 13.30
CA THR A 215 -13.57 12.56 14.58
C THR A 215 -12.24 13.31 14.45
N PHE A 216 -11.54 13.19 13.32
CA PHE A 216 -10.21 13.78 13.10
C PHE A 216 -10.14 14.58 11.78
N PRO A 217 -10.94 15.64 11.61
CA PRO A 217 -11.17 16.29 10.30
C PRO A 217 -9.92 16.92 9.69
N GLU A 218 -8.91 17.27 10.48
CA GLU A 218 -7.65 17.85 10.00
C GLU A 218 -6.59 16.80 9.66
N HIS A 219 -6.77 15.55 10.10
CA HIS A 219 -5.75 14.49 10.01
C HIS A 219 -6.20 13.32 9.16
N VAL A 220 -7.49 13.01 9.12
CA VAL A 220 -8.04 11.84 8.44
C VAL A 220 -8.75 12.27 7.17
N PHE A 221 -8.44 11.59 6.07
CA PHE A 221 -8.98 11.84 4.74
C PHE A 221 -9.41 10.54 4.09
N TYR A 222 -10.29 10.64 3.10
CA TYR A 222 -10.74 9.50 2.32
C TYR A 222 -10.51 9.72 0.82
N PHE A 223 -9.83 8.77 0.17
CA PHE A 223 -9.73 8.69 -1.28
C PHE A 223 -10.70 7.60 -1.81
N PRO A 224 -11.63 7.96 -2.72
CA PRO A 224 -12.74 7.08 -3.11
C PRO A 224 -12.38 6.08 -4.23
N ALA A 225 -11.35 5.24 -4.04
CA ALA A 225 -10.92 4.29 -5.08
C ALA A 225 -11.99 3.24 -5.44
N TYR A 226 -12.80 2.82 -4.47
CA TYR A 226 -13.86 1.84 -4.65
C TYR A 226 -14.99 2.39 -5.53
N GLU A 227 -15.40 3.62 -5.25
CA GLU A 227 -16.44 4.36 -5.97
C GLU A 227 -15.95 4.73 -7.36
N LEU A 228 -14.68 5.14 -7.54
CA LEU A 228 -14.12 5.38 -8.88
C LEU A 228 -14.27 4.15 -9.80
N LEU A 229 -14.02 2.94 -9.28
CA LEU A 229 -14.22 1.73 -10.07
C LEU A 229 -15.71 1.42 -10.30
N LEU A 230 -16.53 1.47 -9.26
CA LEU A 230 -17.92 1.03 -9.36
C LEU A 230 -18.84 2.04 -10.01
N ASP A 231 -18.65 3.33 -9.75
CA ASP A 231 -19.55 4.41 -10.09
C ASP A 231 -19.01 5.34 -11.18
N GLU A 232 -17.72 5.33 -11.52
CA GLU A 232 -17.22 6.11 -12.67
C GLU A 232 -16.91 5.21 -13.86
N LEU A 233 -16.24 4.08 -13.61
CA LEU A 233 -15.90 3.12 -14.66
C LEU A 233 -17.08 2.16 -15.01
N ARG A 234 -17.90 1.74 -14.03
CA ARG A 234 -19.22 1.07 -14.17
C ARG A 234 -19.32 -0.20 -15.06
N ASP A 235 -18.23 -0.73 -15.61
CA ASP A 235 -18.26 -1.78 -16.65
C ASP A 235 -17.26 -2.93 -16.38
N TYR A 236 -17.63 -4.16 -16.77
CA TYR A 236 -16.81 -5.36 -16.61
C TYR A 236 -15.46 -5.31 -17.34
N ARG A 237 -15.32 -4.51 -18.41
CA ARG A 237 -14.05 -4.28 -19.11
C ARG A 237 -12.94 -3.70 -18.21
N PHE A 238 -13.32 -3.18 -17.06
CA PHE A 238 -12.42 -2.61 -16.05
C PHE A 238 -12.01 -3.61 -14.97
N TYR A 239 -12.39 -4.87 -15.13
CA TYR A 239 -11.91 -5.98 -14.30
C TYR A 239 -10.91 -6.84 -15.08
N ALA A 240 -9.99 -7.45 -14.35
CA ALA A 240 -9.09 -8.47 -14.87
C ALA A 240 -9.86 -9.77 -15.20
N GLU A 241 -9.16 -10.77 -15.74
CA GLU A 241 -9.76 -12.05 -16.17
C GLU A 241 -10.51 -12.79 -15.06
N ASP A 242 -10.14 -12.57 -13.79
CA ASP A 242 -10.82 -13.18 -12.64
C ASP A 242 -12.12 -12.47 -12.24
N MET A 243 -12.49 -11.39 -12.93
CA MET A 243 -13.70 -10.60 -12.70
C MET A 243 -13.81 -9.99 -11.29
N VAL A 244 -12.69 -9.93 -10.58
CA VAL A 244 -12.59 -9.53 -9.18
C VAL A 244 -11.60 -8.39 -9.00
N HIS A 245 -10.42 -8.52 -9.58
CA HIS A 245 -9.39 -7.49 -9.52
C HIS A 245 -9.66 -6.43 -10.59
N PRO A 246 -9.32 -5.15 -10.32
CA PRO A 246 -9.32 -4.13 -11.35
C PRO A 246 -8.32 -4.47 -12.46
N SER A 247 -8.65 -4.16 -13.71
CA SER A 247 -7.71 -4.27 -14.83
C SER A 247 -6.64 -3.18 -14.76
N GLU A 248 -5.52 -3.35 -15.48
CA GLU A 248 -4.46 -2.33 -15.56
C GLU A 248 -5.00 -0.96 -16.02
N THR A 249 -5.98 -0.96 -16.93
CA THR A 249 -6.63 0.28 -17.37
C THR A 249 -7.38 0.97 -16.23
N ALA A 250 -8.08 0.19 -15.40
CA ALA A 250 -8.79 0.72 -14.24
C ALA A 250 -7.82 1.22 -13.16
N ILE A 251 -6.75 0.49 -12.90
CA ILE A 251 -5.70 0.90 -11.96
C ILE A 251 -5.05 2.21 -12.42
N ARG A 252 -4.70 2.33 -13.70
CA ARG A 252 -4.17 3.57 -14.28
C ARG A 252 -5.14 4.74 -14.12
N TYR A 253 -6.43 4.51 -14.35
CA TYR A 253 -7.45 5.53 -14.16
C TYR A 253 -7.54 6.01 -12.70
N VAL A 254 -7.59 5.08 -11.74
CA VAL A 254 -7.61 5.42 -10.31
C VAL A 254 -6.31 6.13 -9.91
N TRP A 255 -5.16 5.71 -10.44
CA TRP A 255 -3.88 6.38 -10.27
C TRP A 255 -3.92 7.83 -10.77
N GLU A 256 -4.47 8.10 -11.96
CA GLU A 256 -4.63 9.46 -12.49
C GLU A 256 -5.53 10.33 -11.61
N ARG A 257 -6.62 9.76 -11.06
CA ARG A 257 -7.49 10.46 -10.12
C ARG A 257 -6.78 10.76 -8.80
N PHE A 258 -5.98 9.81 -8.32
CA PHE A 258 -5.15 9.97 -7.12
C PHE A 258 -4.11 11.08 -7.31
N THR A 259 -3.35 11.05 -8.42
CA THR A 259 -2.28 12.03 -8.65
C THR A 259 -2.81 13.44 -8.79
N ARG A 260 -3.95 13.63 -9.46
CA ARG A 260 -4.60 14.94 -9.58
C ARG A 260 -5.10 15.51 -8.25
N SER A 261 -5.43 14.64 -7.30
CA SER A 261 -6.09 15.06 -6.05
C SER A 261 -5.12 15.16 -4.88
N CYS A 262 -4.08 14.32 -4.85
CA CYS A 262 -3.23 14.10 -3.68
C CYS A 262 -1.76 14.48 -3.90
N ILE A 263 -1.36 14.93 -5.09
CA ILE A 263 0.06 15.20 -5.39
C ILE A 263 0.24 16.68 -5.73
N SER A 264 1.28 17.31 -5.17
CA SER A 264 1.58 18.71 -5.46
C SER A 264 2.03 18.92 -6.91
N ALA A 265 1.81 20.11 -7.47
CA ALA A 265 2.21 20.42 -8.84
C ALA A 265 3.73 20.24 -9.09
N ASP A 266 4.55 20.54 -8.08
CA ASP A 266 6.01 20.35 -8.12
C ASP A 266 6.37 18.87 -8.15
N ALA A 267 5.69 18.07 -7.32
CA ALA A 267 5.87 16.63 -7.30
C ALA A 267 5.42 15.97 -8.60
N LEU A 268 4.33 16.41 -9.23
CA LEU A 268 3.89 15.93 -10.54
C LEU A 268 4.97 16.12 -11.61
N ARG A 269 5.65 17.28 -11.64
CA ARG A 269 6.78 17.52 -12.56
C ARG A 269 7.94 16.55 -12.31
N ILE A 270 8.24 16.25 -11.04
CA ILE A 270 9.27 15.25 -10.70
C ILE A 270 8.85 13.85 -11.18
N MET A 271 7.56 13.51 -11.06
CA MET A 271 7.03 12.22 -11.52
C MET A 271 7.21 12.07 -13.03
N GLU A 272 6.86 13.09 -13.81
CA GLU A 272 7.02 13.08 -15.28
C GLU A 272 8.48 12.88 -15.71
N GLU A 273 9.41 13.63 -15.11
CA GLU A 273 10.84 13.47 -15.39
C GLU A 273 11.37 12.08 -14.99
N SER A 274 10.91 11.57 -13.85
CA SER A 274 11.27 10.23 -13.36
C SER A 274 10.71 9.12 -14.27
N GLU A 275 9.48 9.29 -14.78
CA GLU A 275 8.86 8.38 -15.74
C GLU A 275 9.61 8.38 -17.07
N ASN A 276 10.04 9.55 -17.55
CA ASN A 276 10.85 9.67 -18.75
C ASN A 276 12.17 8.90 -18.62
N ILE A 277 12.88 9.05 -17.49
CA ILE A 277 14.11 8.29 -17.19
C ILE A 277 13.81 6.77 -17.21
N ARG A 278 12.72 6.35 -16.56
CA ARG A 278 12.35 4.92 -16.52
C ARG A 278 12.06 4.37 -17.92
N LYS A 279 11.26 5.08 -18.73
CA LYS A 279 10.95 4.69 -20.12
C LYS A 279 12.21 4.57 -20.97
N MET A 280 13.14 5.52 -20.83
CA MET A 280 14.44 5.44 -21.52
C MET A 280 15.23 4.19 -21.13
N LEU A 281 15.24 3.84 -19.84
CA LEU A 281 15.92 2.63 -19.33
C LEU A 281 15.24 1.32 -19.74
N SER A 282 13.93 1.33 -19.95
CA SER A 282 13.16 0.18 -20.43
C SER A 282 13.36 -0.10 -21.93
N HIS A 283 13.91 0.85 -22.69
CA HIS A 283 14.21 0.64 -24.11
C HIS A 283 15.23 -0.49 -24.29
N LYS A 284 14.89 -1.48 -25.13
CA LYS A 284 15.77 -2.59 -25.48
C LYS A 284 16.54 -2.24 -26.76
N PRO A 285 17.86 -2.00 -26.71
CA PRO A 285 18.63 -1.67 -27.92
C PRO A 285 18.77 -2.90 -28.83
N PHE A 286 18.76 -2.67 -30.15
CA PHE A 286 19.10 -3.70 -31.14
C PHE A 286 20.59 -4.06 -31.13
N TYR A 287 21.46 -3.08 -30.89
CA TYR A 287 22.92 -3.24 -30.83
C TYR A 287 23.47 -2.69 -29.50
N PRO A 288 23.48 -3.49 -28.42
CA PRO A 288 23.90 -3.03 -27.09
C PRO A 288 25.36 -2.55 -27.00
N ALA A 289 26.25 -3.02 -27.87
CA ALA A 289 27.66 -2.63 -27.87
C ALA A 289 27.96 -1.34 -28.68
N SER A 290 26.94 -0.77 -29.35
CA SER A 290 27.12 0.39 -30.23
C SER A 290 27.48 1.67 -29.47
N GLU A 291 28.25 2.55 -30.09
CA GLU A 291 28.59 3.87 -29.52
C GLU A 291 27.35 4.76 -29.37
N GLU A 292 26.36 4.60 -30.26
CA GLU A 292 25.06 5.27 -30.17
C GLU A 292 24.34 4.90 -28.87
N TYR A 293 24.31 3.61 -28.51
CA TYR A 293 23.68 3.17 -27.26
C TYR A 293 24.45 3.65 -26.02
N LYS A 294 25.79 3.64 -26.06
CA LYS A 294 26.61 4.21 -24.96
C LYS A 294 26.33 5.70 -24.77
N ARG A 295 26.23 6.48 -25.86
CA ARG A 295 25.83 7.90 -25.80
C ARG A 295 24.43 8.07 -25.23
N PHE A 296 23.48 7.22 -25.64
CA PHE A 296 22.12 7.22 -25.09
C PHE A 296 22.09 6.96 -23.58
N LEU A 297 22.86 5.98 -23.08
CA LEU A 297 23.01 5.74 -21.64
C LEU A 297 23.63 6.94 -20.92
N GLY A 298 24.63 7.59 -21.53
CA GLY A 298 25.21 8.84 -21.02
C GLY A 298 24.19 9.97 -20.87
N GLN A 299 23.26 10.11 -21.82
CA GLN A 299 22.16 11.08 -21.73
C GLN A 299 21.22 10.78 -20.55
N ILE A 300 20.96 9.50 -20.26
CA ILE A 300 20.17 9.11 -19.08
C ILE A 300 20.88 9.53 -17.79
N VAL A 301 22.18 9.26 -17.67
CA VAL A 301 22.97 9.65 -16.50
C VAL A 301 22.97 11.17 -16.32
N LEU A 302 23.18 11.94 -17.40
CA LEU A 302 23.11 13.40 -17.36
C LEU A 302 21.74 13.92 -16.90
N LYS A 303 20.64 13.31 -17.36
CA LYS A 303 19.28 13.65 -16.90
C LYS A 303 19.11 13.37 -15.40
N ILE A 304 19.59 12.22 -14.93
CA ILE A 304 19.58 11.88 -13.50
C ILE A 304 20.38 12.91 -12.70
N ASP A 305 21.57 13.31 -13.18
CA ASP A 305 22.43 14.28 -12.50
C ASP A 305 21.80 15.68 -12.42
N GLN A 306 21.16 16.12 -13.50
CA GLN A 306 20.40 17.38 -13.51
C GLN A 306 19.23 17.33 -12.53
N LEU A 307 18.47 16.23 -12.51
CA LEU A 307 17.32 16.07 -11.63
C LEU A 307 17.75 16.00 -10.15
N ASN A 308 18.80 15.24 -9.84
CA ASN A 308 19.37 15.18 -8.48
C ASN A 308 20.05 16.48 -8.06
N GLY A 309 20.62 17.26 -8.99
CA GLY A 309 21.15 18.59 -8.71
C GLY A 309 20.05 19.55 -8.25
N LYS A 310 18.84 19.42 -8.80
CA LYS A 310 17.67 20.19 -8.40
C LYS A 310 16.98 19.62 -7.15
N TYR A 311 16.95 18.30 -7.01
CA TYR A 311 16.27 17.57 -5.94
C TYR A 311 17.20 16.51 -5.31
N PRO A 312 18.12 16.91 -4.42
CA PRO A 312 19.16 16.02 -3.88
C PRO A 312 18.64 14.82 -3.08
N TYR A 313 17.38 14.86 -2.67
CA TYR A 313 16.72 13.84 -1.88
C TYR A 313 16.18 12.65 -2.70
N LEU A 314 16.17 12.73 -4.03
CA LEU A 314 15.71 11.67 -4.91
C LEU A 314 16.73 10.55 -5.04
N ASP A 315 16.28 9.30 -4.92
CA ASP A 315 17.13 8.12 -5.06
C ASP A 315 17.03 7.53 -6.48
N PHE A 316 18.13 7.67 -7.22
CA PHE A 316 18.36 7.06 -8.54
C PHE A 316 19.55 6.10 -8.54
N GLN A 317 19.99 5.59 -7.38
CA GLN A 317 21.15 4.70 -7.30
C GLN A 317 20.97 3.44 -8.16
N LYS A 318 19.76 2.87 -8.15
CA LYS A 318 19.42 1.69 -8.97
C LYS A 318 19.55 1.99 -10.46
N GLU A 319 18.98 3.09 -10.92
CA GLU A 319 19.04 3.53 -12.33
C GLU A 319 20.48 3.81 -12.77
N ARG A 320 21.26 4.46 -11.90
CA ARG A 320 22.69 4.71 -12.15
C ARG A 320 23.48 3.41 -12.28
N GLU A 321 23.23 2.44 -11.40
CA GLU A 321 23.91 1.15 -11.47
C GLU A 321 23.50 0.37 -12.73
N ILE A 322 22.23 0.43 -13.15
CA ILE A 322 21.78 -0.15 -14.43
C ILE A 322 22.55 0.47 -15.60
N CYS A 323 22.64 1.81 -15.66
CA CYS A 323 23.44 2.49 -16.69
C CYS A 323 24.91 2.04 -16.64
N ARG A 324 25.50 1.96 -15.44
CA ARG A 324 26.89 1.56 -15.24
C ARG A 324 27.18 0.13 -15.71
N ILE A 325 26.32 -0.83 -15.37
CA ILE A 325 26.44 -2.21 -15.82
C ILE A 325 26.34 -2.27 -17.35
N ARG A 326 25.36 -1.59 -17.94
CA ARG A 326 25.13 -1.59 -19.39
C ARG A 326 26.21 -0.85 -20.19
N LEU A 327 26.88 0.15 -19.59
CA LEU A 327 28.01 0.85 -20.20
C LEU A 327 29.31 0.02 -20.21
N LYS A 328 29.43 -0.96 -19.31
CA LYS A 328 30.58 -1.85 -19.19
C LYS A 328 30.44 -3.17 -19.97
N ALA A 329 29.22 -3.51 -20.40
CA ALA A 329 28.90 -4.69 -21.21
C ALA A 329 29.24 -4.45 -22.68
#